data_AF-A0ABD5RDS5-F1
#
_entry.id   AF-A0ABD5RDS5-F1
#
_cell.length_a   1.000
_cell.length_b   1.000
_cell.length_c   1.000
_cell.angle_alpha   90.00
_cell.angle_beta   90.00
_cell.angle_gamma   90.00
#
_symmetry.space_group_name_H-M   'P 1'
#
loop_
_entity.id
_entity.type
_entity.pdbx_description
1 polymer ?
#
loop_
_entity_poly.entity_id
_entity_poly.type
_entity_poly.pdbx_seq_one_letter_code
_entity_poly.pdbx_strand_id
1 'polypeptide(L)'
;MEGDDTPDDADGGESEHEQPESAGPPGDDPGAPDNEAGDDESGLDDRLSLDAEVDTTSSERTGTEPNSSGGDHDESTDSETTRDEPAGIDGDDSSRLGTDAGGLTPGEISTDDIASGGTVGDDPDTGMGLDEVVLDDTDGDNQGLFDDLLSGEPIFENKEVLRPSYTPHELPHRKDQINQMATILVSALRGETPSNILIYGKTGTGKTASAKFVSQELESTSQKYDVPCEVEYINCEVTDTQYRVLAQLANKFIEKNQTVIAEELDRLRDLRTRATQSDRPGDAVVRNEDVTAPGETGDEQLQSLDALDERIADLESDADEMETVPMTGWPTDRVYSTFFDAVDYHERVVVIMLDEIDKLVEKSGDDTLYNLSRMNSELDNSRISIMGISNDLKFTDFLDPRVKSSLGEEEIVFPPYDANQLRDILQHRADVAFKGNALTEDVIPLCAAFAAQEHGDARRALDLLRTAGELAERSQADTVEESHVRQAQDKIELDRVVEVVRTLPTQSKIVLFAIILLEKNGVHNINTGEVFNIYKRLCEEIDADVLTQRRVTDLISELDMLGIVNAVVVSKGRYGRTKEISLSVPIDETEAVLLSDSRLGDIENAQPFVQARFDN
;
A
#
# COMPACT_ATOMS: atom_id res chain seq x y z
N MET A 1 58.93 21.06 -20.66
CA MET A 1 59.15 21.67 -19.33
C MET A 1 58.30 20.89 -18.36
N GLU A 2 58.57 19.58 -18.21
CA GLU A 2 59.80 18.96 -17.64
C GLU A 2 59.86 19.22 -16.12
N GLY A 3 60.01 18.21 -15.27
CA GLY A 3 60.19 16.77 -15.52
C GLY A 3 61.01 16.14 -14.40
N ASP A 4 61.01 14.80 -14.33
CA ASP A 4 61.90 13.96 -13.51
C ASP A 4 61.79 14.13 -11.97
N ASP A 5 62.12 13.12 -11.15
CA ASP A 5 61.80 11.69 -11.26
C ASP A 5 61.87 11.08 -9.84
N THR A 6 61.33 9.88 -9.62
CA THR A 6 61.58 9.11 -8.38
C THR A 6 62.91 8.36 -8.44
N PRO A 7 63.44 7.88 -7.30
CA PRO A 7 63.21 6.47 -6.99
C PRO A 7 63.00 6.16 -5.50
N ASP A 8 62.63 4.92 -5.24
CA ASP A 8 62.54 4.27 -3.92
C ASP A 8 63.92 4.19 -3.21
N ASP A 9 63.93 4.07 -1.87
CA ASP A 9 64.01 2.75 -1.22
C ASP A 9 63.74 2.83 0.30
N ALA A 10 63.54 1.69 0.95
CA ALA A 10 63.06 1.59 2.35
C ALA A 10 64.16 1.33 3.41
N ASP A 11 63.82 1.60 4.68
CA ASP A 11 63.90 0.64 5.83
C ASP A 11 64.28 1.30 7.20
N GLY A 12 63.71 0.74 8.27
CA GLY A 12 64.37 0.54 9.58
C GLY A 12 64.61 1.71 10.56
N GLY A 13 64.33 1.45 11.84
CA GLY A 13 65.13 2.03 12.95
C GLY A 13 64.36 2.63 14.14
N GLU A 14 64.39 1.94 15.28
CA GLU A 14 63.89 2.44 16.57
C GLU A 14 65.01 3.05 17.44
N SER A 15 64.59 3.80 18.47
CA SER A 15 65.22 3.93 19.81
C SER A 15 66.49 4.79 20.00
N GLU A 16 66.43 5.66 21.03
CA GLU A 16 67.30 5.77 22.22
C GLU A 16 66.61 6.81 23.14
N HIS A 17 66.38 6.61 24.45
CA HIS A 17 67.32 6.65 25.59
C HIS A 17 68.12 7.99 25.69
N GLU A 18 68.25 8.65 26.85
CA GLU A 18 67.93 8.25 28.23
C GLU A 18 67.56 9.44 29.16
N GLN A 19 67.41 9.18 30.46
CA GLN A 19 66.89 10.06 31.54
C GLN A 19 68.04 10.85 32.25
N PRO A 20 67.91 11.62 33.39
CA PRO A 20 67.29 11.17 34.67
C PRO A 20 66.67 12.21 35.66
N GLU A 21 65.86 11.68 36.60
CA GLU A 21 65.72 12.04 38.05
C GLU A 21 65.30 13.46 38.54
N SER A 22 64.61 13.66 39.67
CA SER A 22 63.81 12.84 40.63
C SER A 22 63.00 13.82 41.54
N ALA A 23 62.11 13.50 42.51
CA ALA A 23 61.62 12.28 43.20
C ALA A 23 60.10 12.51 43.55
N GLY A 24 59.36 11.77 44.41
CA GLY A 24 59.66 10.76 45.43
C GLY A 24 58.37 10.14 46.04
N PRO A 25 58.40 9.43 47.20
CA PRO A 25 57.43 8.35 47.51
C PRO A 25 56.59 8.53 48.81
N PRO A 26 55.74 7.56 49.24
CA PRO A 26 55.28 6.29 48.60
C PRO A 26 53.77 6.39 48.20
N GLY A 27 52.91 5.36 48.04
CA GLY A 27 52.93 3.89 48.26
C GLY A 27 51.48 3.34 48.22
N ASP A 28 51.16 2.03 48.20
CA ASP A 28 51.91 0.76 48.04
C ASP A 28 50.90 -0.36 47.54
N ASP A 29 51.37 -1.59 47.28
CA ASP A 29 50.66 -2.72 46.61
C ASP A 29 50.21 -3.85 47.62
N PRO A 30 49.76 -5.11 47.31
CA PRO A 30 49.46 -5.84 46.05
C PRO A 30 48.05 -6.54 46.04
N GLY A 31 47.61 -7.47 45.16
CA GLY A 31 48.12 -8.15 43.95
C GLY A 31 47.44 -9.52 43.74
N ALA A 32 47.42 -10.08 42.52
CA ALA A 32 46.74 -11.36 42.16
C ALA A 32 47.58 -12.63 42.52
N PRO A 33 47.12 -13.91 42.35
CA PRO A 33 46.80 -14.53 41.05
C PRO A 33 45.74 -15.68 41.07
N ASP A 34 45.84 -16.61 40.12
CA ASP A 34 44.85 -17.59 39.62
C ASP A 34 44.65 -18.93 40.38
N ASN A 35 43.56 -19.62 39.99
CA ASN A 35 43.48 -21.05 39.58
C ASN A 35 42.79 -22.12 40.49
N GLU A 36 42.15 -23.08 39.79
CA GLU A 36 41.73 -24.45 40.17
C GLU A 36 40.67 -24.75 41.27
N ALA A 37 39.55 -25.35 40.80
CA ALA A 37 38.81 -26.53 41.30
C ALA A 37 38.18 -26.58 42.73
N GLY A 38 37.02 -27.24 42.83
CA GLY A 38 36.45 -27.72 44.11
C GLY A 38 34.92 -27.83 44.12
N ASP A 39 34.40 -29.03 44.44
CA ASP A 39 32.97 -29.37 44.46
C ASP A 39 32.24 -28.97 45.78
N ASP A 40 30.91 -29.07 45.70
CA ASP A 40 29.95 -29.52 46.73
C ASP A 40 29.44 -28.65 47.92
N GLU A 41 28.11 -28.79 48.08
CA GLU A 41 27.26 -28.83 49.28
C GLU A 41 27.31 -27.75 50.41
N SER A 42 26.21 -26.97 50.43
CA SER A 42 25.31 -26.79 51.59
C SER A 42 25.70 -25.83 52.74
N GLY A 43 24.71 -25.53 53.61
CA GLY A 43 24.99 -25.33 55.04
C GLY A 43 24.78 -23.95 55.66
N LEU A 44 23.53 -23.48 55.72
CA LEU A 44 22.86 -22.89 56.91
C LEU A 44 23.55 -21.81 57.80
N ASP A 45 22.76 -20.75 58.01
CA ASP A 45 22.46 -20.09 59.30
C ASP A 45 23.43 -19.10 60.01
N ASP A 46 22.79 -17.96 60.33
CA ASP A 46 22.79 -17.29 61.64
C ASP A 46 23.89 -16.28 62.08
N ARG A 47 23.54 -14.98 61.88
CA ARG A 47 22.95 -14.08 62.92
C ARG A 47 23.80 -12.94 63.53
N LEU A 48 23.04 -11.90 63.91
CA LEU A 48 23.22 -10.85 64.94
C LEU A 48 23.70 -9.44 64.49
N SER A 49 23.11 -8.32 64.95
CA SER A 49 21.84 -8.06 65.69
C SER A 49 21.59 -6.57 66.03
N LEU A 50 20.39 -6.26 66.57
CA LEU A 50 19.97 -5.05 67.34
C LEU A 50 19.70 -3.78 66.50
N ASP A 51 18.75 -2.89 66.80
CA ASP A 51 17.59 -2.82 67.76
C ASP A 51 16.73 -1.59 67.35
N ALA A 52 15.46 -1.36 67.72
CA ALA A 52 14.36 -2.05 68.43
C ALA A 52 13.02 -1.41 67.90
N GLU A 53 11.79 -1.40 68.46
CA GLU A 53 11.14 -1.77 69.74
C GLU A 53 9.76 -2.46 69.45
N VAL A 54 8.89 -2.65 70.47
CA VAL A 54 7.69 -3.52 70.44
C VAL A 54 6.53 -2.98 71.30
N ASP A 55 5.26 -3.12 70.87
CA ASP A 55 4.18 -3.60 71.77
C ASP A 55 2.95 -4.23 71.06
N THR A 56 2.11 -4.88 71.87
CA THR A 56 1.10 -5.94 71.70
C THR A 56 -0.32 -5.44 71.27
N THR A 57 -1.40 -6.24 71.05
CA THR A 57 -1.83 -7.58 71.51
C THR A 57 -2.69 -8.42 70.54
N SER A 58 -2.50 -9.75 70.57
CA SER A 58 -3.46 -10.89 70.70
C SER A 58 -5.00 -10.69 70.70
N SER A 59 -5.89 -11.68 70.42
CA SER A 59 -5.84 -13.00 69.73
C SER A 59 -7.21 -13.75 69.75
N GLU A 60 -7.57 -14.47 68.68
CA GLU A 60 -8.36 -15.73 68.61
C GLU A 60 -9.82 -15.93 69.18
N ARG A 61 -10.61 -16.71 68.38
CA ARG A 61 -11.62 -17.77 68.73
C ARG A 61 -13.12 -17.52 69.01
N THR A 62 -13.94 -17.89 68.00
CA THR A 62 -15.10 -18.84 68.02
C THR A 62 -16.20 -18.79 69.10
N GLY A 63 -17.48 -18.74 68.67
CA GLY A 63 -18.66 -19.10 69.50
C GLY A 63 -20.02 -19.00 68.77
N THR A 64 -20.84 -20.05 68.83
CA THR A 64 -22.05 -20.26 67.98
C THR A 64 -23.38 -19.98 68.72
N GLU A 65 -24.22 -19.09 68.16
CA GLU A 65 -25.71 -19.02 68.29
C GLU A 65 -26.38 -18.93 69.70
N PRO A 66 -27.73 -18.82 69.89
CA PRO A 66 -28.85 -18.69 68.92
C PRO A 66 -29.89 -17.56 69.20
N ASN A 67 -30.78 -17.33 68.21
CA ASN A 67 -32.22 -16.96 68.35
C ASN A 67 -32.62 -15.56 68.90
N SER A 68 -33.77 -14.95 68.53
CA SER A 68 -34.83 -15.32 67.55
C SER A 68 -35.80 -14.14 67.25
N SER A 69 -36.73 -14.36 66.30
CA SER A 69 -37.88 -13.53 65.87
C SER A 69 -37.56 -12.36 64.92
N GLY A 70 -38.29 -12.14 63.81
CA GLY A 70 -39.38 -12.92 63.19
C GLY A 70 -40.25 -12.02 62.29
N GLY A 71 -40.94 -12.48 61.23
CA GLY A 71 -41.07 -13.81 60.62
C GLY A 71 -42.05 -13.78 59.43
N ASP A 72 -42.24 -14.92 58.75
CA ASP A 72 -43.40 -15.29 57.89
C ASP A 72 -43.66 -14.46 56.59
N HIS A 73 -44.19 -14.98 55.47
CA HIS A 73 -44.43 -16.36 54.98
C HIS A 73 -44.59 -16.36 53.42
N ASP A 74 -44.67 -17.53 52.78
CA ASP A 74 -45.05 -17.69 51.37
C ASP A 74 -46.54 -17.37 51.11
N GLU A 75 -46.90 -16.92 49.91
CA GLU A 75 -47.88 -17.60 49.03
C GLU A 75 -47.87 -17.07 47.58
N SER A 76 -48.76 -17.57 46.72
CA SER A 76 -48.63 -17.54 45.26
C SER A 76 -49.63 -16.63 44.50
N THR A 77 -49.39 -16.52 43.18
CA THR A 77 -50.36 -16.30 42.07
C THR A 77 -50.94 -14.90 41.78
N ASP A 78 -50.99 -14.64 40.46
CA ASP A 78 -51.86 -13.77 39.66
C ASP A 78 -51.79 -12.22 39.69
N SER A 79 -51.72 -11.66 38.47
CA SER A 79 -52.08 -10.28 38.04
C SER A 79 -51.19 -9.11 38.56
N GLU A 80 -51.00 -7.99 37.84
CA GLU A 80 -51.47 -7.54 36.51
C GLU A 80 -50.55 -6.42 35.94
N THR A 81 -50.67 -6.11 34.63
CA THR A 81 -50.22 -4.86 33.95
C THR A 81 -48.71 -4.48 33.93
N THR A 82 -48.14 -3.88 32.88
CA THR A 82 -48.62 -3.56 31.51
C THR A 82 -47.50 -3.79 30.50
N ARG A 83 -47.87 -4.16 29.26
CA ARG A 83 -47.09 -3.95 28.04
C ARG A 83 -48.01 -3.25 27.05
N ASP A 84 -47.57 -2.16 26.44
CA ASP A 84 -48.32 -1.50 25.36
C ASP A 84 -47.84 -1.98 23.99
N GLU A 85 -48.70 -2.72 23.30
CA GLU A 85 -48.75 -2.74 21.83
C GLU A 85 -49.95 -1.88 21.39
N PRO A 86 -49.83 -1.03 20.36
CA PRO A 86 -50.99 -0.46 19.68
C PRO A 86 -51.51 -1.46 18.63
N ALA A 87 -52.62 -2.13 18.93
CA ALA A 87 -53.29 -3.05 18.00
C ALA A 87 -54.01 -2.31 16.86
N GLY A 88 -54.14 -2.96 15.70
CA GLY A 88 -55.08 -2.57 14.64
C GLY A 88 -56.44 -3.26 14.78
N ILE A 89 -57.48 -2.67 14.19
CA ILE A 89 -58.82 -3.29 14.00
C ILE A 89 -59.35 -2.90 12.60
N ASP A 90 -59.95 -3.87 11.90
CA ASP A 90 -60.48 -3.75 10.53
C ASP A 90 -61.79 -2.95 10.39
N GLY A 91 -62.17 -2.59 9.14
CA GLY A 91 -63.38 -1.80 8.87
C GLY A 91 -63.83 -1.60 7.41
N ASP A 92 -63.62 -2.59 6.54
CA ASP A 92 -64.22 -2.84 5.20
C ASP A 92 -65.16 -1.78 4.54
N ASP A 93 -64.78 -1.28 3.36
CA ASP A 93 -65.68 -1.17 2.19
C ASP A 93 -64.87 -1.18 0.87
N SER A 94 -65.55 -1.37 -0.25
CA SER A 94 -65.03 -1.79 -1.55
C SER A 94 -65.04 -0.69 -2.63
N SER A 95 -64.02 -0.65 -3.51
CA SER A 95 -64.17 -0.84 -4.97
C SER A 95 -63.03 -0.28 -5.87
N ARG A 96 -62.47 -1.19 -6.70
CA ARG A 96 -62.02 -1.05 -8.12
C ARG A 96 -61.03 0.05 -8.58
N LEU A 97 -60.20 -0.36 -9.56
CA LEU A 97 -59.23 0.41 -10.38
C LEU A 97 -57.95 0.84 -9.62
N GLY A 98 -56.72 0.59 -10.08
CA GLY A 98 -56.23 -0.34 -11.11
C GLY A 98 -55.42 0.29 -12.24
N THR A 99 -54.08 0.13 -12.20
CA THR A 99 -53.11 0.12 -13.33
C THR A 99 -51.76 -0.39 -12.83
N ASP A 100 -50.98 -1.04 -13.69
CA ASP A 100 -49.75 -1.76 -13.32
C ASP A 100 -48.49 -0.89 -13.14
N ALA A 101 -47.49 -1.44 -12.45
CA ALA A 101 -46.14 -0.91 -12.35
C ALA A 101 -45.24 -1.44 -13.47
N GLY A 102 -44.25 -0.63 -13.89
CA GLY A 102 -43.22 -1.03 -14.85
C GLY A 102 -41.82 -0.79 -14.29
N GLY A 103 -41.14 -1.86 -13.88
CA GLY A 103 -39.69 -1.86 -13.63
C GLY A 103 -38.95 -2.40 -14.85
N LEU A 104 -37.83 -1.79 -15.22
CA LEU A 104 -37.02 -2.18 -16.37
C LEU A 104 -35.65 -2.71 -15.93
N THR A 105 -35.29 -3.88 -16.45
CA THR A 105 -33.90 -4.36 -16.55
C THR A 105 -33.63 -4.68 -18.03
N PRO A 106 -32.49 -4.27 -18.61
CA PRO A 106 -32.12 -4.68 -19.96
C PRO A 106 -31.43 -6.06 -19.91
N GLY A 107 -32.00 -7.03 -20.63
CA GLY A 107 -31.30 -8.24 -21.06
C GLY A 107 -30.95 -8.15 -22.55
N GLU A 108 -29.91 -8.86 -22.96
CA GLU A 108 -29.40 -8.87 -24.33
C GLU A 108 -30.34 -9.59 -25.31
N ILE A 109 -30.17 -9.34 -26.62
CA ILE A 109 -29.84 -10.37 -27.64
C ILE A 109 -29.70 -9.74 -29.03
N SER A 110 -28.84 -10.35 -29.86
CA SER A 110 -28.51 -10.03 -31.25
C SER A 110 -29.72 -9.88 -32.20
N THR A 111 -29.54 -9.10 -33.28
CA THR A 111 -30.44 -9.15 -34.45
C THR A 111 -29.66 -9.46 -35.73
N ASP A 112 -29.95 -10.61 -36.32
CA ASP A 112 -29.53 -10.98 -37.68
C ASP A 112 -30.70 -10.83 -38.68
N ASP A 113 -30.41 -10.06 -39.73
CA ASP A 113 -30.77 -10.31 -41.13
C ASP A 113 -32.22 -10.09 -41.67
N ILE A 114 -32.28 -9.98 -43.01
CA ILE A 114 -33.42 -10.02 -43.95
C ILE A 114 -34.34 -8.77 -44.07
N ALA A 115 -33.75 -7.72 -44.66
CA ALA A 115 -34.15 -7.10 -45.94
C ALA A 115 -35.65 -6.77 -46.28
N SER A 116 -35.86 -5.57 -46.82
CA SER A 116 -36.43 -5.40 -48.18
C SER A 116 -36.32 -3.95 -48.70
N GLY A 117 -36.30 -3.78 -50.03
CA GLY A 117 -36.32 -2.50 -50.72
C GLY A 117 -37.14 -2.56 -52.03
N GLY A 118 -37.60 -1.41 -52.54
CA GLY A 118 -38.53 -1.30 -53.67
C GLY A 118 -39.45 -0.07 -53.53
N THR A 119 -39.03 1.18 -53.79
CA THR A 119 -38.56 1.81 -55.05
C THR A 119 -39.72 2.27 -55.97
N VAL A 120 -39.54 3.46 -56.58
CA VAL A 120 -40.42 4.18 -57.53
C VAL A 120 -41.62 4.92 -56.88
N GLY A 121 -41.76 6.19 -57.25
CA GLY A 121 -42.95 7.03 -57.01
C GLY A 121 -43.35 7.77 -58.29
N ASP A 122 -44.31 8.70 -58.19
CA ASP A 122 -44.67 9.64 -59.26
C ASP A 122 -45.19 10.95 -58.63
N ASP A 123 -44.97 12.08 -59.30
CA ASP A 123 -45.28 13.46 -58.85
C ASP A 123 -46.61 13.96 -59.52
N PRO A 124 -47.15 15.19 -59.29
CA PRO A 124 -46.83 16.21 -58.28
C PRO A 124 -48.08 16.82 -57.57
N ASP A 125 -47.89 17.74 -56.60
CA ASP A 125 -48.16 19.20 -56.76
C ASP A 125 -47.98 20.02 -55.46
N THR A 126 -47.53 21.28 -55.58
CA THR A 126 -47.44 22.36 -54.56
C THR A 126 -46.76 22.12 -53.20
N GLY A 127 -45.67 22.85 -52.89
CA GLY A 127 -45.16 22.86 -51.50
C GLY A 127 -43.88 23.61 -51.11
N MET A 128 -43.54 24.78 -51.67
CA MET A 128 -42.46 25.68 -51.20
C MET A 128 -41.09 25.04 -50.88
N GLY A 129 -40.16 25.09 -51.83
CA GLY A 129 -38.74 24.81 -51.55
C GLY A 129 -38.12 25.87 -50.62
N LEU A 130 -37.18 25.44 -49.78
CA LEU A 130 -36.25 26.32 -49.08
C LEU A 130 -35.09 26.63 -50.01
N ASP A 131 -34.82 27.91 -50.27
CA ASP A 131 -33.67 28.31 -51.08
C ASP A 131 -32.36 27.96 -50.36
N GLU A 132 -31.57 27.14 -51.05
CA GLU A 132 -30.11 27.18 -51.14
C GLU A 132 -29.45 28.30 -50.32
N VAL A 133 -29.13 28.00 -49.05
CA VAL A 133 -28.19 28.83 -48.28
C VAL A 133 -26.81 28.59 -48.86
N VAL A 134 -26.44 29.45 -49.81
CA VAL A 134 -25.09 29.53 -50.38
C VAL A 134 -24.11 29.64 -49.21
N LEU A 135 -23.27 28.62 -49.05
CA LEU A 135 -22.05 28.76 -48.26
C LEU A 135 -21.14 29.68 -49.07
N ASP A 136 -21.07 30.94 -48.66
CA ASP A 136 -20.21 31.95 -49.27
C ASP A 136 -18.76 31.55 -48.93
N ASP A 137 -17.97 31.22 -49.94
CA ASP A 137 -16.55 30.85 -49.81
C ASP A 137 -15.73 32.08 -49.36
N THR A 138 -15.84 32.42 -48.08
CA THR A 138 -15.07 33.46 -47.42
C THR A 138 -13.99 32.82 -46.57
N ASP A 139 -12.73 32.93 -47.03
CA ASP A 139 -11.54 32.54 -46.27
C ASP A 139 -11.54 33.24 -44.90
N GLY A 140 -11.80 32.46 -43.85
CA GLY A 140 -11.82 32.90 -42.46
C GLY A 140 -11.36 31.75 -41.57
N ASP A 141 -10.31 32.00 -40.81
CA ASP A 141 -9.55 30.96 -40.11
C ASP A 141 -10.40 30.22 -39.07
N ASN A 142 -10.94 29.06 -39.44
CA ASN A 142 -11.57 28.13 -38.51
C ASN A 142 -10.49 27.32 -37.77
N GLN A 143 -9.60 28.03 -37.07
CA GLN A 143 -8.67 27.43 -36.11
C GLN A 143 -9.50 26.65 -35.08
N GLY A 144 -9.27 25.35 -35.00
CA GLY A 144 -9.86 24.52 -33.97
C GLY A 144 -9.42 24.98 -32.58
N LEU A 145 -10.21 24.67 -31.56
CA LEU A 145 -9.90 24.95 -30.14
C LEU A 145 -8.51 24.43 -29.69
N PHE A 146 -7.95 23.47 -30.44
CA PHE A 146 -6.66 22.85 -30.19
C PHE A 146 -5.55 23.35 -31.13
N ASP A 147 -5.84 24.08 -32.20
CA ASP A 147 -4.83 24.46 -33.19
C ASP A 147 -3.86 25.51 -32.63
N ASP A 148 -4.37 26.49 -31.87
CA ASP A 148 -3.53 27.43 -31.11
C ASP A 148 -2.71 26.68 -30.02
N LEU A 149 -3.29 25.66 -29.38
CA LEU A 149 -2.62 24.87 -28.34
C LEU A 149 -1.57 23.90 -28.89
N LEU A 150 -1.70 23.51 -30.17
CA LEU A 150 -0.76 22.66 -30.92
C LEU A 150 0.24 23.48 -31.76
N SER A 151 0.15 24.82 -31.71
CA SER A 151 1.01 25.73 -32.49
C SER A 151 2.42 25.91 -31.91
N GLY A 152 2.61 25.65 -30.61
CA GLY A 152 3.92 25.70 -29.94
C GLY A 152 4.75 24.45 -30.24
N GLU A 153 6.08 24.56 -30.19
CA GLU A 153 6.93 23.36 -30.27
C GLU A 153 6.76 22.52 -28.98
N PRO A 154 6.41 21.22 -29.06
CA PRO A 154 6.28 20.40 -27.85
C PRO A 154 7.64 20.23 -27.18
N ILE A 155 7.69 20.33 -25.86
CA ILE A 155 8.94 20.34 -25.07
C ILE A 155 9.34 18.90 -24.72
N PHE A 156 8.36 18.02 -24.50
CA PHE A 156 8.58 16.59 -24.33
C PHE A 156 8.82 15.86 -25.66
N GLU A 157 9.63 14.80 -25.59
CA GLU A 157 9.74 13.76 -26.61
C GLU A 157 9.01 12.48 -26.16
N ASN A 158 9.17 12.07 -24.89
CA ASN A 158 8.39 10.98 -24.30
C ASN A 158 8.02 11.25 -22.83
N LYS A 159 6.94 12.01 -22.64
CA LYS A 159 6.39 12.42 -21.34
C LYS A 159 6.05 11.25 -20.39
N GLU A 160 5.68 10.08 -20.92
CA GLU A 160 5.26 8.92 -20.11
C GLU A 160 6.41 8.38 -19.24
N VAL A 161 7.67 8.59 -19.65
CA VAL A 161 8.88 8.22 -18.88
C VAL A 161 8.96 8.95 -17.54
N LEU A 162 8.28 10.08 -17.35
CA LEU A 162 8.27 10.81 -16.08
C LEU A 162 7.13 10.39 -15.13
N ARG A 163 6.26 9.46 -15.51
CA ARG A 163 5.17 9.02 -14.63
C ARG A 163 5.67 8.08 -13.51
N PRO A 164 5.07 8.12 -12.32
CA PRO A 164 5.38 7.19 -11.22
C PRO A 164 5.21 5.70 -11.56
N SER A 165 4.41 5.36 -12.57
CA SER A 165 4.20 3.99 -13.06
C SER A 165 5.32 3.45 -13.95
N TYR A 166 6.21 4.31 -14.48
CA TYR A 166 7.28 3.87 -15.39
C TYR A 166 8.44 3.23 -14.61
N THR A 167 8.59 1.91 -14.76
CA THR A 167 9.73 1.13 -14.27
C THR A 167 10.85 1.15 -15.32
N PRO A 168 12.08 1.60 -14.98
CA PRO A 168 13.18 1.72 -15.94
C PRO A 168 14.01 0.44 -16.05
N HIS A 169 14.71 0.26 -17.17
CA HIS A 169 15.67 -0.84 -17.37
C HIS A 169 16.97 -0.70 -16.55
N GLU A 170 17.27 0.49 -16.01
CA GLU A 170 18.35 0.69 -15.05
C GLU A 170 17.88 1.58 -13.90
N LEU A 171 18.33 1.26 -12.68
CA LEU A 171 18.06 2.01 -11.45
C LEU A 171 19.38 2.53 -10.88
N PRO A 172 19.79 3.78 -11.21
CA PRO A 172 20.97 4.41 -10.65
C PRO A 172 20.95 4.42 -9.12
N HIS A 173 22.12 4.34 -8.50
CA HIS A 173 22.30 4.45 -7.04
C HIS A 173 21.55 3.39 -6.18
N ARG A 174 21.08 2.30 -6.80
CA ARG A 174 20.45 1.12 -6.13
C ARG A 174 21.07 -0.23 -6.47
N LYS A 175 22.24 -0.22 -7.12
CA LYS A 175 22.92 -1.45 -7.59
C LYS A 175 23.26 -2.39 -6.44
N ASP A 176 23.63 -1.88 -5.27
CA ASP A 176 23.97 -2.71 -4.11
C ASP A 176 22.74 -3.44 -3.55
N GLN A 177 21.60 -2.76 -3.37
CA GLN A 177 20.35 -3.40 -2.93
C GLN A 177 19.82 -4.39 -3.96
N ILE A 178 19.94 -4.09 -5.26
CA ILE A 178 19.57 -4.98 -6.36
C ILE A 178 20.44 -6.24 -6.35
N ASN A 179 21.76 -6.09 -6.18
CA ASN A 179 22.68 -7.22 -6.06
C ASN A 179 22.41 -8.07 -4.82
N GLN A 180 22.03 -7.46 -3.69
CA GLN A 180 21.63 -8.19 -2.47
C GLN A 180 20.37 -9.04 -2.72
N MET A 181 19.28 -8.45 -3.21
CA MET A 181 18.06 -9.19 -3.56
C MET A 181 18.33 -10.33 -4.55
N ALA A 182 19.09 -10.06 -5.62
CA ALA A 182 19.44 -11.08 -6.61
C ALA A 182 20.32 -12.20 -6.02
N THR A 183 21.20 -11.90 -5.05
CA THR A 183 22.05 -12.91 -4.40
C THR A 183 21.26 -13.85 -3.49
N ILE A 184 20.15 -13.38 -2.89
CA ILE A 184 19.26 -14.21 -2.06
C ILE A 184 18.33 -15.04 -2.96
N LEU A 185 17.75 -14.41 -3.99
CA LEU A 185 16.78 -15.05 -4.88
C LEU A 185 17.39 -16.02 -5.91
N VAL A 186 18.72 -16.00 -6.13
CA VAL A 186 19.39 -16.97 -7.02
C VAL A 186 19.22 -18.43 -6.54
N SER A 187 18.89 -18.64 -5.27
CA SER A 187 18.51 -19.95 -4.72
C SER A 187 17.24 -20.50 -5.37
N ALA A 188 16.27 -19.64 -5.71
CA ALA A 188 15.03 -20.03 -6.39
C ALA A 188 15.33 -20.69 -7.75
N LEU A 189 16.29 -20.12 -8.49
CA LEU A 189 16.77 -20.62 -9.79
C LEU A 189 17.58 -21.94 -9.69
N ARG A 190 17.68 -22.53 -8.49
CA ARG A 190 18.30 -23.84 -8.23
C ARG A 190 17.30 -24.86 -7.67
N GLY A 191 16.04 -24.49 -7.47
CA GLY A 191 15.07 -25.28 -6.69
C GLY A 191 15.32 -25.24 -5.17
N GLU A 192 16.21 -24.37 -4.68
CA GLU A 192 16.46 -24.18 -3.25
C GLU A 192 15.48 -23.14 -2.68
N THR A 193 14.93 -23.37 -1.49
CA THR A 193 14.05 -22.39 -0.81
C THR A 193 14.80 -21.06 -0.61
N PRO A 194 14.32 -19.93 -1.17
CA PRO A 194 14.94 -18.63 -0.95
C PRO A 194 14.54 -18.09 0.43
N SER A 195 15.48 -17.50 1.15
CA SER A 195 15.19 -16.83 2.43
C SER A 195 14.19 -15.70 2.28
N ASN A 196 13.43 -15.42 3.34
CA ASN A 196 12.47 -14.33 3.36
C ASN A 196 13.19 -12.96 3.47
N ILE A 197 12.81 -12.03 2.58
CA ILE A 197 13.44 -10.72 2.44
C ILE A 197 12.47 -9.65 2.96
N LEU A 198 12.93 -8.79 3.86
CA LEU A 198 12.14 -7.65 4.35
C LEU A 198 12.84 -6.33 4.03
N ILE A 199 12.16 -5.49 3.25
CA ILE A 199 12.72 -4.30 2.61
C ILE A 199 12.15 -3.03 3.24
N TYR A 200 13.01 -2.22 3.86
CA TYR A 200 12.65 -0.99 4.55
C TYR A 200 13.17 0.25 3.84
N GLY A 201 12.54 1.39 4.11
CA GLY A 201 12.98 2.70 3.63
C GLY A 201 11.81 3.65 3.51
N LYS A 202 12.08 4.96 3.43
CA LYS A 202 11.02 5.95 3.20
C LYS A 202 10.29 5.71 1.86
N THR A 203 9.15 6.36 1.70
CA THR A 203 8.45 6.51 0.43
C THR A 203 9.37 7.07 -0.66
N GLY A 204 9.18 6.63 -1.91
CA GLY A 204 9.93 7.11 -3.09
C GLY A 204 11.44 6.82 -3.14
N THR A 205 11.97 6.06 -2.18
CA THR A 205 13.40 5.65 -2.15
C THR A 205 13.76 4.58 -3.20
N GLY A 206 12.78 4.04 -3.93
CA GLY A 206 13.00 3.10 -5.04
C GLY A 206 12.71 1.63 -4.73
N LYS A 207 12.33 1.27 -3.49
CA LYS A 207 12.06 -0.12 -3.06
C LYS A 207 11.27 -0.95 -4.08
N THR A 208 10.00 -0.58 -4.32
CA THR A 208 9.08 -1.26 -5.24
C THR A 208 9.63 -1.36 -6.67
N ALA A 209 10.36 -0.34 -7.15
CA ALA A 209 10.93 -0.35 -8.49
C ALA A 209 12.13 -1.32 -8.60
N SER A 210 13.02 -1.32 -7.59
CA SER A 210 14.15 -2.25 -7.51
C SER A 210 13.69 -3.69 -7.29
N ALA A 211 12.67 -3.88 -6.46
CA ALA A 211 12.03 -5.17 -6.23
C ALA A 211 11.41 -5.72 -7.52
N LYS A 212 10.54 -4.95 -8.20
CA LYS A 212 9.92 -5.35 -9.48
C LYS A 212 10.95 -5.60 -10.58
N PHE A 213 12.02 -4.81 -10.64
CA PHE A 213 13.12 -5.04 -11.58
C PHE A 213 13.80 -6.40 -11.34
N VAL A 214 14.16 -6.72 -10.09
CA VAL A 214 14.76 -8.02 -9.76
C VAL A 214 13.78 -9.17 -10.03
N SER A 215 12.49 -9.00 -9.75
CA SER A 215 11.46 -10.00 -10.07
C SER A 215 11.34 -10.26 -11.57
N GLN A 216 11.33 -9.22 -12.42
CA GLN A 216 11.27 -9.36 -13.87
C GLN A 216 12.52 -10.05 -14.44
N GLU A 217 13.71 -9.73 -13.91
CA GLU A 217 14.95 -10.44 -14.25
C GLU A 217 14.92 -11.90 -13.75
N LEU A 218 14.31 -12.18 -12.60
CA LEU A 218 14.14 -13.53 -12.06
C LEU A 218 13.21 -14.38 -12.93
N GLU A 219 12.04 -13.86 -13.33
CA GLU A 219 11.10 -14.52 -14.24
C GLU A 219 11.71 -14.74 -15.63
N SER A 220 12.39 -13.73 -16.19
CA SER A 220 13.08 -13.86 -17.47
C SER A 220 14.22 -14.88 -17.42
N THR A 221 14.93 -14.98 -16.29
CA THR A 221 15.98 -15.97 -16.07
C THR A 221 15.43 -17.38 -15.83
N SER A 222 14.30 -17.48 -15.12
CA SER A 222 13.52 -18.69 -14.86
C SER A 222 13.10 -19.36 -16.19
N GLN A 223 12.38 -18.62 -17.04
CA GLN A 223 11.98 -19.06 -18.39
C GLN A 223 13.16 -19.43 -19.29
N LYS A 224 14.32 -18.77 -19.13
CA LYS A 224 15.51 -19.00 -19.95
C LYS A 224 16.28 -20.27 -19.57
N TYR A 225 16.18 -20.72 -18.34
CA TYR A 225 16.86 -21.93 -17.84
C TYR A 225 15.90 -23.10 -17.59
N ASP A 226 14.62 -22.95 -17.95
CA ASP A 226 13.58 -23.97 -17.80
C ASP A 226 13.41 -24.43 -16.34
N VAL A 227 13.41 -23.45 -15.42
CA VAL A 227 13.20 -23.67 -13.98
C VAL A 227 11.76 -23.29 -13.63
N PRO A 228 11.01 -24.08 -12.84
CA PRO A 228 9.67 -23.71 -12.39
C PRO A 228 9.77 -22.67 -11.26
N CYS A 229 10.10 -21.42 -11.59
CA CYS A 229 10.11 -20.30 -10.64
C CYS A 229 9.20 -19.16 -11.11
N GLU A 230 8.27 -18.77 -10.23
CA GLU A 230 7.25 -17.76 -10.47
C GLU A 230 7.36 -16.59 -9.47
N VAL A 231 6.94 -15.39 -9.87
CA VAL A 231 6.85 -14.25 -8.94
C VAL A 231 5.44 -13.69 -8.90
N GLU A 232 4.97 -13.31 -7.71
CA GLU A 232 3.64 -12.75 -7.49
C GLU A 232 3.70 -11.42 -6.75
N TYR A 233 2.92 -10.44 -7.20
CA TYR A 233 2.92 -9.09 -6.64
C TYR A 233 1.55 -8.66 -6.15
N ILE A 234 1.47 -8.28 -4.87
CA ILE A 234 0.28 -7.72 -4.23
C ILE A 234 0.64 -6.38 -3.57
N ASN A 235 -0.22 -5.37 -3.74
CA ASN A 235 -0.19 -4.14 -2.97
C ASN A 235 -1.19 -4.24 -1.80
N CYS A 236 -0.68 -4.28 -0.57
CA CYS A 236 -1.45 -4.38 0.67
C CYS A 236 -2.16 -3.07 1.07
N GLU A 237 -1.89 -1.95 0.40
CA GLU A 237 -2.74 -0.74 0.49
C GLU A 237 -4.14 -1.01 -0.11
N VAL A 238 -4.20 -1.77 -1.21
CA VAL A 238 -5.43 -2.10 -1.96
C VAL A 238 -6.05 -3.41 -1.50
N THR A 239 -5.22 -4.43 -1.25
CA THR A 239 -5.60 -5.77 -0.80
C THR A 239 -5.18 -5.93 0.65
N ASP A 240 -5.99 -5.34 1.53
CA ASP A 240 -5.62 -4.87 2.87
C ASP A 240 -6.01 -5.82 4.02
N THR A 241 -6.51 -7.02 3.69
CA THR A 241 -6.85 -8.05 4.68
C THR A 241 -6.31 -9.41 4.28
N GLN A 242 -5.94 -10.21 5.30
CA GLN A 242 -5.42 -11.57 5.17
C GLN A 242 -6.23 -12.42 4.16
N TYR A 243 -7.55 -12.38 4.33
CA TYR A 243 -8.51 -13.10 3.49
C TYR A 243 -8.41 -12.70 2.02
N ARG A 244 -8.36 -11.38 1.74
CA ARG A 244 -8.29 -10.86 0.37
C ARG A 244 -6.93 -11.15 -0.28
N VAL A 245 -5.83 -11.11 0.48
CA VAL A 245 -4.49 -11.49 0.00
C VAL A 245 -4.48 -12.95 -0.44
N LEU A 246 -4.93 -13.86 0.43
CA LEU A 246 -4.95 -15.30 0.15
C LEU A 246 -5.92 -15.67 -0.98
N ALA A 247 -7.13 -15.07 -1.00
CA ALA A 247 -8.08 -15.29 -2.09
C ALA A 247 -7.55 -14.76 -3.43
N GLN A 248 -6.83 -13.62 -3.45
CA GLN A 248 -6.20 -13.09 -4.66
C GLN A 248 -5.07 -14.01 -5.16
N LEU A 249 -4.23 -14.54 -4.26
CA LEU A 249 -3.20 -15.51 -4.62
C LEU A 249 -3.81 -16.83 -5.12
N ALA A 250 -4.74 -17.43 -4.38
CA ALA A 250 -5.37 -18.71 -4.70
C ALA A 250 -6.00 -18.69 -6.10
N ASN A 251 -6.80 -17.66 -6.41
CA ASN A 251 -7.41 -17.51 -7.74
C ASN A 251 -6.36 -17.43 -8.87
N LYS A 252 -5.21 -16.80 -8.63
CA LYS A 252 -4.17 -16.66 -9.66
C LYS A 252 -3.35 -17.94 -9.84
N PHE A 253 -3.14 -18.73 -8.78
CA PHE A 253 -2.57 -20.08 -8.92
C PHE A 253 -3.56 -21.04 -9.59
N ILE A 254 -4.86 -20.94 -9.29
CA ILE A 254 -5.93 -21.66 -10.01
C ILE A 254 -5.91 -21.32 -11.51
N GLU A 255 -5.88 -20.04 -11.89
CA GLU A 255 -5.82 -19.59 -13.30
C GLU A 255 -4.57 -20.13 -14.03
N LYS A 256 -3.41 -20.12 -13.36
CA LYS A 256 -2.17 -20.73 -13.88
C LYS A 256 -2.29 -22.24 -14.02
N ASN A 257 -2.80 -22.95 -13.02
CA ASN A 257 -2.97 -24.40 -13.06
C ASN A 257 -3.93 -24.82 -14.18
N GLN A 258 -5.07 -24.14 -14.33
CA GLN A 258 -6.02 -24.37 -15.42
C GLN A 258 -5.36 -24.16 -16.79
N THR A 259 -4.44 -23.20 -16.92
CA THR A 259 -3.65 -22.99 -18.14
C THR A 259 -2.71 -24.17 -18.41
N VAL A 260 -1.93 -24.60 -17.41
CA VAL A 260 -1.01 -25.76 -17.52
C VAL A 260 -1.76 -27.05 -17.85
N ILE A 261 -2.89 -27.29 -17.17
CA ILE A 261 -3.77 -28.45 -17.43
C ILE A 261 -4.31 -28.41 -18.86
N ALA A 262 -4.73 -27.24 -19.37
CA ALA A 262 -5.22 -27.11 -20.74
C ALA A 262 -4.13 -27.40 -21.80
N GLU A 263 -2.91 -26.89 -21.59
CA GLU A 263 -1.77 -27.15 -22.49
C GLU A 263 -1.36 -28.63 -22.51
N GLU A 264 -1.28 -29.28 -21.35
CA GLU A 264 -0.96 -30.71 -21.26
C GLU A 264 -2.10 -31.59 -21.78
N LEU A 265 -3.36 -31.25 -21.53
CA LEU A 265 -4.52 -31.94 -22.12
C LEU A 265 -4.46 -31.92 -23.65
N ASP A 266 -4.17 -30.78 -24.27
CA ASP A 266 -4.07 -30.70 -25.73
C ASP A 266 -2.83 -31.43 -26.28
N ARG A 267 -1.70 -31.44 -25.55
CA ARG A 267 -0.53 -32.27 -25.86
C ARG A 267 -0.87 -33.77 -25.82
N LEU A 268 -1.55 -34.24 -24.78
CA LEU A 268 -1.95 -35.65 -24.62
C LEU A 268 -3.01 -36.05 -25.66
N ARG A 269 -3.96 -35.16 -25.98
CA ARG A 269 -4.97 -35.37 -27.04
C ARG A 269 -4.33 -35.48 -28.43
N ASP A 270 -3.32 -34.67 -28.76
CA ASP A 270 -2.53 -34.83 -29.98
C ASP A 270 -1.74 -36.15 -29.99
N LEU A 271 -1.04 -36.47 -28.88
CA LEU A 271 -0.25 -37.70 -28.77
C LEU A 271 -1.11 -38.96 -28.96
N ARG A 272 -2.28 -39.01 -28.30
CA ARG A 272 -3.33 -40.03 -28.48
C ARG A 272 -3.80 -40.11 -29.93
N THR A 273 -3.99 -38.96 -30.58
CA THR A 273 -4.42 -38.86 -31.98
C THR A 273 -3.35 -39.40 -32.94
N ARG A 274 -2.07 -39.03 -32.74
CA ARG A 274 -0.92 -39.55 -33.50
C ARG A 274 -0.76 -41.07 -33.33
N ALA A 275 -0.85 -41.57 -32.10
CA ALA A 275 -0.78 -43.00 -31.81
C ALA A 275 -1.91 -43.78 -32.51
N THR A 276 -3.15 -43.29 -32.44
CA THR A 276 -4.33 -43.91 -33.05
C THR A 276 -4.26 -43.96 -34.59
N GLN A 277 -3.55 -43.02 -35.24
CA GLN A 277 -3.38 -43.00 -36.69
C GLN A 277 -2.20 -43.87 -37.20
N SER A 278 -1.47 -44.55 -36.32
CA SER A 278 -0.34 -45.41 -36.71
C SER A 278 -0.80 -46.76 -37.29
N ASP A 279 -1.00 -46.80 -38.62
CA ASP A 279 -1.58 -47.92 -39.39
C ASP A 279 -0.65 -49.16 -39.53
N ARG A 280 0.05 -49.52 -38.45
CA ARG A 280 0.98 -50.67 -38.35
C ARG A 280 0.82 -51.41 -37.02
N PRO A 281 0.12 -52.57 -36.99
CA PRO A 281 -0.06 -53.35 -35.77
C PRO A 281 1.26 -53.95 -35.29
N GLY A 282 1.90 -53.27 -34.34
CA GLY A 282 3.19 -53.67 -33.74
C GLY A 282 4.22 -52.55 -33.57
N ASP A 283 3.98 -51.33 -34.10
CA ASP A 283 4.86 -50.16 -33.94
C ASP A 283 4.21 -49.06 -33.04
N ALA A 284 3.12 -49.41 -32.36
CA ALA A 284 2.38 -48.55 -31.41
C ALA A 284 3.06 -48.48 -30.04
N VAL A 285 4.36 -48.19 -30.05
CA VAL A 285 5.14 -47.80 -28.87
C VAL A 285 5.30 -46.30 -28.96
N VAL A 286 4.73 -45.57 -27.99
CA VAL A 286 5.03 -44.14 -27.82
C VAL A 286 6.54 -44.02 -27.64
N ARG A 287 7.23 -43.31 -28.53
CA ARG A 287 8.70 -43.25 -28.49
C ARG A 287 9.10 -42.41 -27.28
N ASN A 288 10.08 -42.86 -26.51
CA ASN A 288 10.56 -42.12 -25.33
C ASN A 288 10.97 -40.66 -25.67
N GLU A 289 11.34 -40.40 -26.93
CA GLU A 289 11.66 -39.08 -27.50
C GLU A 289 10.45 -38.13 -27.61
N ASP A 290 9.21 -38.63 -27.60
CA ASP A 290 7.96 -37.84 -27.57
C ASP A 290 7.45 -37.57 -26.13
N VAL A 291 7.91 -38.33 -25.13
CA VAL A 291 7.32 -38.36 -23.77
C VAL A 291 8.00 -37.37 -22.83
N THR A 292 9.33 -37.31 -22.80
CA THR A 292 10.07 -36.48 -21.85
C THR A 292 10.02 -34.98 -22.19
N ALA A 293 9.37 -34.20 -21.33
CA ALA A 293 9.63 -32.77 -21.19
C ALA A 293 11.02 -32.54 -20.54
N PRO A 294 11.63 -31.33 -20.65
CA PRO A 294 12.93 -31.05 -20.06
C PRO A 294 12.83 -30.88 -18.53
N GLY A 295 13.02 -31.96 -17.77
CA GLY A 295 13.15 -31.91 -16.31
C GLY A 295 12.51 -33.10 -15.58
N GLU A 296 11.40 -33.60 -16.11
CA GLU A 296 10.58 -34.62 -15.43
C GLU A 296 11.16 -36.04 -15.59
N THR A 297 11.78 -36.56 -14.54
CA THR A 297 12.25 -37.96 -14.45
C THR A 297 11.13 -38.98 -14.11
N GLY A 298 9.86 -38.66 -14.37
CA GLY A 298 8.69 -39.44 -13.94
C GLY A 298 8.11 -40.42 -14.97
N ASP A 299 8.01 -40.02 -16.24
CA ASP A 299 7.09 -40.64 -17.21
C ASP A 299 7.62 -41.91 -17.91
N GLU A 300 7.92 -42.95 -17.13
CA GLU A 300 7.98 -44.32 -17.66
C GLU A 300 6.57 -44.93 -17.89
N GLN A 301 5.48 -44.25 -17.52
CA GLN A 301 4.14 -44.86 -17.39
C GLN A 301 3.23 -44.73 -18.63
N LEU A 302 3.43 -43.73 -19.50
CA LEU A 302 2.58 -43.44 -20.67
C LEU A 302 2.78 -44.42 -21.87
N GLN A 303 2.90 -45.72 -21.57
CA GLN A 303 3.20 -46.78 -22.56
C GLN A 303 1.95 -47.44 -23.19
N SER A 304 0.73 -47.00 -22.85
CA SER A 304 -0.52 -47.53 -23.42
C SER A 304 -1.53 -46.41 -23.73
N LEU A 305 -2.44 -46.69 -24.67
CA LEU A 305 -3.58 -45.81 -24.93
C LEU A 305 -4.52 -45.73 -23.72
N ASP A 306 -4.68 -46.82 -22.97
CA ASP A 306 -5.54 -46.83 -21.78
C ASP A 306 -4.99 -45.89 -20.69
N ALA A 307 -3.68 -45.80 -20.50
CA ALA A 307 -3.04 -44.89 -19.54
C ALA A 307 -3.06 -43.42 -19.99
N LEU A 308 -3.01 -43.16 -21.31
CA LEU A 308 -3.25 -41.82 -21.86
C LEU A 308 -4.70 -41.38 -21.63
N ASP A 309 -5.66 -42.29 -21.80
CA ASP A 309 -7.08 -42.03 -21.58
C ASP A 309 -7.41 -41.80 -20.08
N GLU A 310 -6.75 -42.55 -19.19
CA GLU A 310 -6.84 -42.38 -17.73
C GLU A 310 -6.27 -41.02 -17.29
N ARG A 311 -5.05 -40.67 -17.72
CA ARG A 311 -4.42 -39.38 -17.37
C ARG A 311 -5.17 -38.16 -17.92
N ILE A 312 -5.80 -38.28 -19.10
CA ILE A 312 -6.69 -37.23 -19.63
C ILE A 312 -7.93 -37.06 -18.75
N ALA A 313 -8.54 -38.15 -18.28
CA ALA A 313 -9.72 -38.09 -17.43
C ALA A 313 -9.41 -37.51 -16.04
N ASP A 314 -8.25 -37.83 -15.47
CA ASP A 314 -7.78 -37.24 -14.21
C ASP A 314 -7.61 -35.72 -14.34
N LEU A 315 -6.91 -35.26 -15.39
CA LEU A 315 -6.68 -33.83 -15.66
C LEU A 315 -7.97 -33.07 -15.99
N GLU A 316 -8.94 -33.70 -16.67
CA GLU A 316 -10.28 -33.12 -16.87
C GLU A 316 -11.05 -33.00 -15.54
N SER A 317 -10.86 -33.93 -14.59
CA SER A 317 -11.46 -33.86 -13.25
C SER A 317 -10.80 -32.79 -12.37
N ASP A 318 -9.47 -32.68 -12.38
CA ASP A 318 -8.72 -31.64 -11.65
C ASP A 318 -9.19 -30.23 -12.07
N ALA A 319 -9.38 -29.99 -13.37
CA ALA A 319 -9.84 -28.71 -13.89
C ALA A 319 -11.28 -28.35 -13.45
N ASP A 320 -12.18 -29.33 -13.39
CA ASP A 320 -13.57 -29.15 -12.94
C ASP A 320 -13.69 -28.93 -11.42
N GLU A 321 -12.74 -29.42 -10.60
CA GLU A 321 -12.75 -29.26 -9.15
C GLU A 321 -12.12 -27.92 -8.65
N MET A 322 -11.37 -27.20 -9.49
CA MET A 322 -10.73 -25.91 -9.12
C MET A 322 -11.73 -24.73 -9.05
N GLU A 323 -12.58 -24.71 -8.00
CA GLU A 323 -13.52 -23.62 -7.70
C GLU A 323 -12.79 -22.30 -7.33
N THR A 324 -13.05 -21.22 -8.07
CA THR A 324 -12.52 -19.88 -7.78
C THR A 324 -12.93 -19.38 -6.39
N VAL A 325 -11.98 -18.89 -5.60
CA VAL A 325 -12.21 -18.38 -4.25
C VAL A 325 -12.94 -17.02 -4.30
N PRO A 326 -14.11 -16.86 -3.68
CA PRO A 326 -14.82 -15.58 -3.67
C PRO A 326 -14.13 -14.57 -2.75
N MET A 327 -14.23 -13.28 -3.10
CA MET A 327 -13.60 -12.19 -2.34
C MET A 327 -14.23 -11.92 -0.96
N THR A 328 -15.37 -12.56 -0.63
CA THR A 328 -15.91 -12.70 0.73
C THR A 328 -16.75 -13.98 0.83
N GLY A 329 -16.96 -14.48 2.06
CA GLY A 329 -18.06 -15.41 2.38
C GLY A 329 -17.67 -16.87 2.65
N TRP A 330 -16.48 -17.33 2.24
CA TRP A 330 -15.92 -18.59 2.75
C TRP A 330 -15.29 -18.39 4.14
N PRO A 331 -15.15 -19.45 4.97
CA PRO A 331 -14.26 -19.44 6.14
C PRO A 331 -12.80 -19.21 5.71
N THR A 332 -12.03 -18.46 6.50
CA THR A 332 -10.60 -18.21 6.23
C THR A 332 -9.81 -19.51 6.08
N ASP A 333 -10.11 -20.52 6.88
CA ASP A 333 -9.45 -21.83 6.85
C ASP A 333 -9.64 -22.57 5.51
N ARG A 334 -10.82 -22.42 4.85
CA ARG A 334 -11.05 -22.96 3.50
C ARG A 334 -10.25 -22.20 2.44
N VAL A 335 -10.10 -20.88 2.61
CA VAL A 335 -9.26 -20.06 1.73
C VAL A 335 -7.78 -20.41 1.89
N TYR A 336 -7.34 -20.74 3.10
CA TYR A 336 -5.99 -21.26 3.35
C TYR A 336 -5.75 -22.60 2.67
N SER A 337 -6.62 -23.60 2.87
CA SER A 337 -6.42 -24.91 2.22
C SER A 337 -6.42 -24.76 0.70
N THR A 338 -7.44 -24.11 0.12
CA THR A 338 -7.56 -23.91 -1.33
C THR A 338 -6.37 -23.11 -1.91
N PHE A 339 -5.77 -22.21 -1.13
CA PHE A 339 -4.52 -21.55 -1.52
C PHE A 339 -3.34 -22.54 -1.59
N PHE A 340 -3.14 -23.36 -0.55
CA PHE A 340 -2.06 -24.35 -0.51
C PHE A 340 -2.24 -25.42 -1.58
N ASP A 341 -3.45 -25.99 -1.70
CA ASP A 341 -3.86 -26.94 -2.72
C ASP A 341 -3.54 -26.40 -4.13
N ALA A 342 -3.81 -25.11 -4.39
CA ALA A 342 -3.53 -24.47 -5.66
C ALA A 342 -2.03 -24.24 -5.92
N VAL A 343 -1.23 -23.89 -4.90
CA VAL A 343 0.23 -23.73 -5.08
C VAL A 343 0.92 -25.09 -5.28
N ASP A 344 0.61 -26.07 -4.43
CA ASP A 344 1.33 -27.35 -4.33
C ASP A 344 0.97 -28.37 -5.43
N TYR A 345 -0.01 -28.04 -6.29
CA TYR A 345 -0.48 -28.85 -7.42
C TYR A 345 0.65 -29.30 -8.38
N HIS A 346 1.75 -28.54 -8.47
CA HIS A 346 3.00 -28.99 -9.08
C HIS A 346 4.22 -28.41 -8.35
N GLU A 347 5.41 -28.97 -8.60
CA GLU A 347 6.68 -28.51 -8.00
C GLU A 347 7.11 -27.17 -8.62
N ARG A 348 7.19 -26.11 -7.81
CA ARG A 348 7.67 -24.78 -8.21
C ARG A 348 8.21 -23.97 -7.03
N VAL A 349 8.99 -22.94 -7.33
CA VAL A 349 9.46 -21.93 -6.36
C VAL A 349 8.75 -20.61 -6.61
N VAL A 350 7.86 -20.22 -5.71
CA VAL A 350 7.06 -18.99 -5.76
C VAL A 350 7.70 -17.91 -4.90
N VAL A 351 7.89 -16.71 -5.44
CA VAL A 351 8.29 -15.51 -4.67
C VAL A 351 7.08 -14.57 -4.53
N ILE A 352 6.55 -14.41 -3.32
CA ILE A 352 5.40 -13.54 -3.02
C ILE A 352 5.90 -12.18 -2.55
N MET A 353 5.76 -11.17 -3.40
CA MET A 353 6.01 -9.77 -3.08
C MET A 353 4.78 -9.14 -2.42
N LEU A 354 4.95 -8.63 -1.20
CA LEU A 354 3.93 -7.93 -0.43
C LEU A 354 4.34 -6.47 -0.25
N ASP A 355 3.79 -5.59 -1.08
CA ASP A 355 4.09 -4.16 -1.09
C ASP A 355 3.19 -3.38 -0.13
N GLU A 356 3.76 -2.41 0.58
CA GLU A 356 3.11 -1.71 1.72
C GLU A 356 2.58 -2.68 2.80
N ILE A 357 3.37 -3.72 3.12
CA ILE A 357 3.00 -4.81 4.04
C ILE A 357 2.60 -4.34 5.46
N ASP A 358 3.03 -3.15 5.87
CA ASP A 358 2.58 -2.51 7.11
C ASP A 358 1.06 -2.25 7.14
N LYS A 359 0.44 -1.97 5.99
CA LYS A 359 -1.01 -1.75 5.87
C LYS A 359 -1.85 -3.01 6.12
N LEU A 360 -1.27 -4.19 5.87
CA LEU A 360 -1.89 -5.48 6.19
C LEU A 360 -1.93 -5.71 7.71
N VAL A 361 -0.82 -5.41 8.40
CA VAL A 361 -0.70 -5.56 9.87
C VAL A 361 -1.57 -4.55 10.61
N GLU A 362 -1.57 -3.28 10.19
CA GLU A 362 -2.41 -2.22 10.79
C GLU A 362 -3.90 -2.58 10.88
N LYS A 363 -4.41 -3.41 9.97
CA LYS A 363 -5.83 -3.80 9.88
C LYS A 363 -6.12 -5.23 10.33
N SER A 364 -5.19 -6.16 10.12
CA SER A 364 -5.40 -7.60 10.34
C SER A 364 -4.54 -8.20 11.46
N GLY A 365 -3.54 -7.48 11.96
CA GLY A 365 -2.63 -7.93 13.03
C GLY A 365 -1.53 -8.90 12.58
N ASP A 366 -0.58 -9.13 13.50
CA ASP A 366 0.61 -9.95 13.34
C ASP A 366 0.33 -11.41 12.92
N ASP A 367 -0.81 -11.97 13.32
CA ASP A 367 -1.22 -13.35 13.01
C ASP A 367 -1.23 -13.60 11.49
N THR A 368 -1.43 -12.55 10.68
CA THR A 368 -1.30 -12.61 9.23
C THR A 368 0.09 -13.02 8.78
N LEU A 369 1.11 -12.36 9.30
CA LEU A 369 2.52 -12.58 8.98
C LEU A 369 3.06 -13.83 9.66
N TYR A 370 2.55 -14.19 10.83
CA TYR A 370 2.87 -15.46 11.48
C TYR A 370 2.50 -16.64 10.57
N ASN A 371 1.28 -16.66 10.02
CA ASN A 371 0.85 -17.71 9.09
C ASN A 371 1.63 -17.65 7.77
N LEU A 372 1.76 -16.46 7.17
CA LEU A 372 2.47 -16.31 5.89
C LEU A 372 3.94 -16.77 6.00
N SER A 373 4.66 -16.38 7.06
CA SER A 373 6.06 -16.81 7.28
C SER A 373 6.25 -18.30 7.57
N ARG A 374 5.16 -19.10 7.65
CA ARG A 374 5.17 -20.54 7.92
C ARG A 374 4.61 -21.40 6.78
N MET A 375 4.21 -20.80 5.67
CA MET A 375 3.65 -21.49 4.49
C MET A 375 4.51 -22.67 4.01
N ASN A 376 5.84 -22.55 4.07
CA ASN A 376 6.80 -23.62 3.74
C ASN A 376 6.72 -24.88 4.64
N SER A 377 5.91 -24.89 5.70
CA SER A 377 5.66 -26.07 6.54
C SER A 377 4.33 -26.77 6.26
N GLU A 378 3.56 -26.27 5.29
CA GLU A 378 2.27 -26.82 4.84
C GLU A 378 2.28 -27.16 3.32
N LEU A 379 3.47 -27.10 2.67
CA LEU A 379 3.71 -27.50 1.28
C LEU A 379 4.62 -28.74 1.24
N ASP A 380 4.25 -29.75 0.44
CA ASP A 380 5.06 -30.97 0.26
C ASP A 380 5.96 -30.86 -0.99
N ASN A 381 5.46 -30.29 -2.10
CA ASN A 381 6.17 -30.22 -3.38
C ASN A 381 6.83 -28.85 -3.63
N SER A 382 6.09 -27.77 -3.43
CA SER A 382 6.45 -26.40 -3.76
C SER A 382 7.20 -25.66 -2.64
N ARG A 383 7.84 -24.55 -3.01
CA ARG A 383 8.51 -23.61 -2.10
C ARG A 383 7.93 -22.21 -2.25
N ILE A 384 7.80 -21.50 -1.13
CA ILE A 384 7.45 -20.09 -1.08
C ILE A 384 8.60 -19.29 -0.46
N SER A 385 8.87 -18.10 -1.01
CA SER A 385 9.64 -17.04 -0.34
C SER A 385 8.80 -15.77 -0.30
N ILE A 386 8.90 -14.99 0.77
CA ILE A 386 8.19 -13.72 0.91
C ILE A 386 9.19 -12.58 0.79
N MET A 387 8.88 -11.64 -0.10
CA MET A 387 9.53 -10.32 -0.20
C MET A 387 8.57 -9.25 0.34
N GLY A 388 8.67 -8.95 1.63
CA GLY A 388 7.90 -7.86 2.23
C GLY A 388 8.55 -6.50 1.93
N ILE A 389 7.75 -5.48 1.63
CA ILE A 389 8.20 -4.11 1.41
C ILE A 389 7.39 -3.17 2.31
N SER A 390 8.05 -2.42 3.20
CA SER A 390 7.39 -1.48 4.11
C SER A 390 7.91 -0.04 3.94
N ASN A 391 7.01 0.93 4.11
CA ASN A 391 7.35 2.35 4.20
C ASN A 391 7.77 2.79 5.61
N ASP A 392 7.47 2.01 6.65
CA ASP A 392 7.85 2.33 8.03
C ASP A 392 9.18 1.66 8.41
N LEU A 393 10.09 2.47 8.97
CA LEU A 393 11.36 2.02 9.54
C LEU A 393 11.18 1.35 10.92
N LYS A 394 10.01 1.51 11.55
CA LYS A 394 9.65 0.88 12.83
C LYS A 394 8.72 -0.32 12.69
N PHE A 395 8.39 -0.73 11.46
CA PHE A 395 7.50 -1.86 11.20
C PHE A 395 7.85 -3.09 12.06
N THR A 396 9.15 -3.37 12.22
CA THR A 396 9.64 -4.51 13.01
C THR A 396 9.46 -4.40 14.52
N ASP A 397 9.23 -3.19 15.05
CA ASP A 397 9.10 -2.94 16.49
C ASP A 397 7.72 -3.34 17.01
N PHE A 398 6.75 -3.49 16.10
CA PHE A 398 5.40 -3.95 16.39
C PHE A 398 5.27 -5.48 16.32
N LEU A 399 6.08 -6.15 15.48
CA LEU A 399 6.00 -7.59 15.23
C LEU A 399 6.42 -8.43 16.45
N ASP A 400 5.67 -9.49 16.75
CA ASP A 400 6.13 -10.54 17.69
C ASP A 400 7.52 -11.07 17.27
N PRO A 401 8.47 -11.28 18.21
CA PRO A 401 9.83 -11.72 17.89
C PRO A 401 9.92 -13.02 17.06
N ARG A 402 8.90 -13.90 17.13
CA ARG A 402 8.83 -15.11 16.30
C ARG A 402 8.56 -14.79 14.84
N VAL A 403 7.66 -13.82 14.59
CA VAL A 403 7.31 -13.34 13.24
C VAL A 403 8.48 -12.56 12.66
N LYS A 404 9.10 -11.68 13.46
CA LYS A 404 10.31 -10.97 13.01
C LYS A 404 11.41 -11.94 12.59
N SER A 405 11.63 -13.01 13.37
CA SER A 405 12.67 -14.01 13.09
C SER A 405 12.39 -14.96 11.91
N SER A 406 11.17 -15.01 11.39
CA SER A 406 10.81 -15.85 10.22
C SER A 406 10.51 -15.04 8.95
N LEU A 407 10.10 -13.77 9.08
CA LEU A 407 9.84 -12.87 7.95
C LEU A 407 11.05 -12.01 7.57
N GLY A 408 11.88 -11.62 8.55
CA GLY A 408 13.10 -10.84 8.35
C GLY A 408 14.35 -11.69 8.50
N GLU A 409 14.47 -12.76 7.70
CA GLU A 409 15.72 -13.55 7.64
C GLU A 409 16.85 -12.71 7.01
N GLU A 410 16.53 -11.96 5.95
CA GLU A 410 17.40 -10.97 5.31
C GLU A 410 16.74 -9.58 5.31
N GLU A 411 17.40 -8.59 5.91
CA GLU A 411 16.90 -7.20 6.03
C GLU A 411 17.62 -6.26 5.06
N ILE A 412 16.89 -5.62 4.12
CA ILE A 412 17.47 -4.70 3.11
C ILE A 412 16.95 -3.27 3.32
N VAL A 413 17.86 -2.33 3.58
CA VAL A 413 17.51 -0.91 3.85
C VAL A 413 17.80 -0.03 2.64
N PHE A 414 16.78 0.70 2.21
CA PHE A 414 16.84 1.74 1.17
C PHE A 414 16.94 3.13 1.83
N PRO A 415 18.15 3.74 1.91
CA PRO A 415 18.31 5.09 2.44
C PRO A 415 17.66 6.14 1.52
N PRO A 416 17.27 7.33 2.03
CA PRO A 416 16.82 8.44 1.18
C PRO A 416 17.90 8.83 0.15
N TYR A 417 17.48 9.27 -1.03
CA TYR A 417 18.42 9.75 -2.05
C TYR A 417 19.00 11.12 -1.67
N ASP A 418 20.30 11.32 -1.92
CA ASP A 418 20.91 12.66 -1.84
C ASP A 418 20.66 13.50 -3.12
N ALA A 419 20.96 14.80 -3.06
CA ALA A 419 20.69 15.73 -4.16
C ALA A 419 21.49 15.44 -5.45
N ASN A 420 22.68 14.84 -5.36
CA ASN A 420 23.41 14.38 -6.56
C ASN A 420 22.77 13.12 -7.12
N GLN A 421 22.41 12.16 -6.25
CA GLN A 421 21.72 10.94 -6.69
C GLN A 421 20.40 11.24 -7.39
N LEU A 422 19.60 12.18 -6.85
CA LEU A 422 18.40 12.66 -7.50
C LEU A 422 18.70 13.39 -8.82
N ARG A 423 19.72 14.26 -8.88
CA ARG A 423 20.12 14.93 -10.13
C ARG A 423 20.47 13.92 -11.22
N ASP A 424 21.24 12.88 -10.89
CA ASP A 424 21.67 11.85 -11.85
C ASP A 424 20.48 10.99 -12.33
N ILE A 425 19.56 10.64 -11.42
CA ILE A 425 18.30 9.94 -11.76
C ILE A 425 17.42 10.81 -12.67
N LEU A 426 17.27 12.10 -12.34
CA LEU A 426 16.51 13.04 -13.15
C LEU A 426 17.13 13.23 -14.52
N GLN A 427 18.46 13.33 -14.64
CA GLN A 427 19.17 13.43 -15.92
C GLN A 427 18.85 12.21 -16.81
N HIS A 428 19.03 11.00 -16.29
CA HIS A 428 18.77 9.77 -17.06
C HIS A 428 17.30 9.65 -17.50
N ARG A 429 16.33 10.22 -16.76
CA ARG A 429 14.94 10.30 -17.23
C ARG A 429 14.71 11.47 -18.19
N ALA A 430 15.37 12.60 -18.00
CA ALA A 430 15.25 13.78 -18.84
C ALA A 430 15.76 13.53 -20.27
N ASP A 431 16.89 12.83 -20.40
CA ASP A 431 17.53 12.47 -21.67
C ASP A 431 16.64 11.62 -22.60
N VAL A 432 15.55 11.04 -22.07
CA VAL A 432 14.55 10.26 -22.81
C VAL A 432 13.19 10.96 -22.86
N ALA A 433 12.88 11.81 -21.87
CA ALA A 433 11.58 12.47 -21.75
C ALA A 433 11.48 13.81 -22.50
N PHE A 434 12.57 14.55 -22.63
CA PHE A 434 12.63 15.89 -23.22
C PHE A 434 13.44 15.92 -24.51
N LYS A 435 13.09 16.85 -25.42
CA LYS A 435 13.92 17.13 -26.58
C LYS A 435 15.28 17.72 -26.17
N GLY A 436 16.30 17.54 -27.01
CA GLY A 436 17.61 18.14 -26.80
C GLY A 436 17.55 19.68 -26.67
N ASN A 437 18.20 20.20 -25.63
CA ASN A 437 18.20 21.62 -25.21
C ASN A 437 16.88 22.19 -24.66
N ALA A 438 15.82 21.38 -24.45
CA ALA A 438 14.54 21.86 -23.93
C ALA A 438 14.57 22.23 -22.41
N LEU A 439 15.68 21.97 -21.72
CA LEU A 439 15.90 22.28 -20.30
C LEU A 439 17.13 23.20 -20.16
N THR A 440 17.03 24.22 -19.30
CA THR A 440 18.21 24.98 -18.85
C THR A 440 19.01 24.21 -17.79
N GLU A 441 20.33 24.45 -17.71
CA GLU A 441 21.28 23.66 -16.90
C GLU A 441 20.89 23.57 -15.40
N ASP A 442 20.29 24.63 -14.84
CA ASP A 442 19.92 24.70 -13.42
C ASP A 442 18.59 24.00 -13.06
N VAL A 443 17.75 23.62 -14.04
CA VAL A 443 16.43 23.00 -13.78
C VAL A 443 16.55 21.65 -13.06
N ILE A 444 17.40 20.76 -13.56
CA ILE A 444 17.57 19.42 -12.99
C ILE A 444 18.21 19.49 -11.58
N PRO A 445 19.30 20.27 -11.35
CA PRO A 445 19.80 20.57 -10.01
C PRO A 445 18.75 21.15 -9.06
N LEU A 446 17.88 22.07 -9.51
CA LEU A 446 16.87 22.69 -8.66
C LEU A 446 15.76 21.70 -8.26
N CYS A 447 15.24 20.91 -9.20
CA CYS A 447 14.28 19.83 -8.92
C CYS A 447 14.86 18.81 -7.91
N ALA A 448 16.13 18.43 -8.09
CA ALA A 448 16.82 17.51 -7.19
C ALA A 448 17.03 18.11 -5.79
N ALA A 449 17.38 19.39 -5.70
CA ALA A 449 17.57 20.10 -4.43
C ALA A 449 16.27 20.17 -3.62
N PHE A 450 15.15 20.56 -4.24
CA PHE A 450 13.85 20.64 -3.55
C PHE A 450 13.36 19.27 -3.04
N ALA A 451 13.50 18.20 -3.84
CA ALA A 451 13.12 16.86 -3.42
C ALA A 451 14.05 16.26 -2.35
N ALA A 452 15.35 16.58 -2.37
CA ALA A 452 16.31 16.19 -1.34
C ALA A 452 16.11 16.95 -0.01
N GLN A 453 15.71 18.23 -0.06
CA GLN A 453 15.55 19.08 1.13
C GLN A 453 14.50 18.53 2.11
N GLU A 454 13.44 17.90 1.61
CA GLU A 454 12.45 17.23 2.44
C GLU A 454 12.92 15.83 2.87
N HIS A 455 12.87 14.87 1.95
CA HIS A 455 12.95 13.43 2.28
C HIS A 455 13.75 12.58 1.29
N GLY A 456 14.16 13.11 0.13
CA GLY A 456 14.84 12.31 -0.90
C GLY A 456 13.91 11.37 -1.68
N ASP A 457 12.65 11.77 -1.93
CA ASP A 457 11.68 11.01 -2.73
C ASP A 457 11.90 11.29 -4.24
N ALA A 458 12.28 10.25 -5.00
CA ALA A 458 12.54 10.38 -6.43
C ALA A 458 11.27 10.57 -7.29
N ARG A 459 10.09 10.16 -6.80
CA ARG A 459 8.80 10.43 -7.47
C ARG A 459 8.48 11.91 -7.38
N ARG A 460 8.69 12.54 -6.20
CA ARG A 460 8.52 14.01 -6.05
C ARG A 460 9.48 14.77 -6.97
N ALA A 461 10.72 14.32 -7.09
CA ALA A 461 11.70 14.90 -8.01
C ALA A 461 11.24 14.83 -9.48
N LEU A 462 10.76 13.66 -9.92
CA LEU A 462 10.26 13.45 -11.28
C LEU A 462 8.98 14.22 -11.57
N ASP A 463 8.08 14.33 -10.58
CA ASP A 463 6.81 15.02 -10.73
C ASP A 463 6.95 16.55 -10.77
N LEU A 464 7.91 17.09 -10.01
CA LEU A 464 8.37 18.49 -10.14
C LEU A 464 8.87 18.76 -11.56
N LEU A 465 9.76 17.91 -12.09
CA LEU A 465 10.33 18.06 -13.43
C LEU A 465 9.25 17.94 -14.53
N ARG A 466 8.35 16.95 -14.41
CA ARG A 466 7.18 16.78 -15.29
C ARG A 466 6.29 18.02 -15.28
N THR A 467 5.95 18.53 -14.10
CA THR A 467 5.02 19.65 -13.97
C THR A 467 5.66 20.97 -14.40
N ALA A 468 6.97 21.14 -14.22
CA ALA A 468 7.71 22.28 -14.78
C ALA A 468 7.68 22.29 -16.32
N GLY A 469 7.89 21.12 -16.96
CA GLY A 469 7.72 20.96 -18.40
C GLY A 469 6.30 21.26 -18.88
N GLU A 470 5.28 20.76 -18.16
CA GLU A 470 3.88 21.09 -18.47
C GLU A 470 3.54 22.57 -18.32
N LEU A 471 4.17 23.29 -17.39
CA LEU A 471 3.95 24.72 -17.23
C LEU A 471 4.62 25.52 -18.36
N ALA A 472 5.79 25.09 -18.82
CA ALA A 472 6.46 25.67 -19.99
C ALA A 472 5.69 25.43 -21.31
N GLU A 473 5.11 24.23 -21.51
CA GLU A 473 4.23 23.96 -22.66
C GLU A 473 2.97 24.84 -22.61
N ARG A 474 2.35 24.99 -21.43
CA ARG A 474 1.16 25.85 -21.23
C ARG A 474 1.46 27.35 -21.38
N SER A 475 2.70 27.79 -21.14
CA SER A 475 3.14 29.18 -21.34
C SER A 475 3.67 29.45 -22.75
N GLN A 476 3.72 28.42 -23.61
CA GLN A 476 4.32 28.45 -24.95
C GLN A 476 5.80 28.91 -24.93
N ALA A 477 6.55 28.49 -23.91
CA ALA A 477 7.98 28.77 -23.78
C ALA A 477 8.83 27.69 -24.48
N ASP A 478 9.87 28.11 -25.21
CA ASP A 478 10.75 27.18 -25.94
C ASP A 478 11.58 26.25 -25.02
N THR A 479 11.76 26.62 -23.74
CA THR A 479 12.60 25.91 -22.77
C THR A 479 12.04 25.97 -21.35
N VAL A 480 12.25 24.91 -20.57
CA VAL A 480 11.99 24.90 -19.12
C VAL A 480 13.09 25.69 -18.37
N GLU A 481 12.68 26.44 -17.36
CA GLU A 481 13.51 27.34 -16.55
C GLU A 481 13.26 27.13 -15.05
N GLU A 482 14.13 27.67 -14.19
CA GLU A 482 13.88 27.79 -12.74
C GLU A 482 12.49 28.37 -12.41
N SER A 483 12.04 29.34 -13.21
CA SER A 483 10.75 30.02 -13.05
C SER A 483 9.58 29.03 -13.11
N HIS A 484 9.64 28.06 -14.03
CA HIS A 484 8.67 26.98 -14.19
C HIS A 484 8.79 25.92 -13.09
N VAL A 485 10.00 25.64 -12.57
CA VAL A 485 10.21 24.69 -11.46
C VAL A 485 9.60 25.20 -10.15
N ARG A 486 9.73 26.50 -9.86
CA ARG A 486 9.15 27.12 -8.66
C ARG A 486 7.62 27.10 -8.72
N GLN A 487 7.04 27.51 -9.85
CA GLN A 487 5.60 27.41 -10.10
C GLN A 487 5.09 25.96 -10.03
N ALA A 488 5.90 24.97 -10.46
CA ALA A 488 5.56 23.56 -10.33
C ALA A 488 5.51 23.08 -8.87
N GLN A 489 6.45 23.54 -8.03
CA GLN A 489 6.43 23.25 -6.59
C GLN A 489 5.16 23.80 -5.93
N ASP A 490 4.90 25.11 -6.10
CA ASP A 490 3.75 25.80 -5.51
C ASP A 490 2.43 25.12 -5.95
N LYS A 491 2.35 24.75 -7.23
CA LYS A 491 1.19 24.08 -7.81
C LYS A 491 0.99 22.65 -7.30
N ILE A 492 2.04 21.81 -7.25
CA ILE A 492 1.93 20.42 -6.76
C ILE A 492 1.49 20.41 -5.29
N GLU A 493 2.04 21.33 -4.48
CA GLU A 493 1.64 21.47 -3.08
C GLU A 493 0.16 21.86 -2.96
N LEU A 494 -0.30 22.82 -3.77
CA LEU A 494 -1.70 23.25 -3.80
C LEU A 494 -2.65 22.17 -4.31
N ASP A 495 -2.37 21.55 -5.46
CA ASP A 495 -3.21 20.50 -6.06
C ASP A 495 -3.40 19.31 -5.08
N ARG A 496 -2.34 18.94 -4.34
CA ARG A 496 -2.41 17.92 -3.27
C ARG A 496 -3.36 18.35 -2.14
N VAL A 497 -3.29 19.58 -1.67
CA VAL A 497 -4.20 20.10 -0.62
C VAL A 497 -5.64 20.10 -1.12
N VAL A 498 -5.88 20.55 -2.35
CA VAL A 498 -7.19 20.56 -3.01
C VAL A 498 -7.81 19.15 -3.06
N GLU A 499 -7.02 18.12 -3.41
CA GLU A 499 -7.49 16.74 -3.48
C GLU A 499 -7.86 16.15 -2.10
N VAL A 500 -7.00 16.32 -1.09
CA VAL A 500 -7.30 15.84 0.26
C VAL A 500 -8.52 16.57 0.83
N VAL A 501 -8.60 17.89 0.68
CA VAL A 501 -9.73 18.69 1.21
C VAL A 501 -11.05 18.33 0.52
N ARG A 502 -11.04 17.97 -0.77
CA ARG A 502 -12.23 17.45 -1.48
C ARG A 502 -12.70 16.10 -0.93
N THR A 503 -11.77 15.19 -0.64
CA THR A 503 -12.06 13.82 -0.17
C THR A 503 -12.41 13.74 1.32
N LEU A 504 -12.13 14.78 2.12
CA LEU A 504 -12.53 14.85 3.53
C LEU A 504 -14.05 14.62 3.74
N PRO A 505 -14.45 13.84 4.76
CA PRO A 505 -15.83 13.77 5.23
C PRO A 505 -16.38 15.15 5.62
N THR A 506 -17.68 15.37 5.45
CA THR A 506 -18.34 16.66 5.74
C THR A 506 -18.04 17.17 7.16
N GLN A 507 -18.02 16.29 8.15
CA GLN A 507 -17.69 16.64 9.54
C GLN A 507 -16.25 17.16 9.69
N SER A 508 -15.28 16.56 9.00
CA SER A 508 -13.88 17.02 8.96
C SER A 508 -13.75 18.36 8.22
N LYS A 509 -14.52 18.56 7.14
CA LYS A 509 -14.59 19.83 6.42
C LYS A 509 -15.14 20.98 7.28
N ILE A 510 -16.19 20.75 8.08
CA ILE A 510 -16.73 21.76 9.02
C ILE A 510 -15.68 22.12 10.09
N VAL A 511 -14.94 21.14 10.61
CA VAL A 511 -13.83 21.37 11.56
C VAL A 511 -12.71 22.20 10.92
N LEU A 512 -12.34 21.90 9.67
CA LEU A 512 -11.34 22.68 8.92
C LEU A 512 -11.81 24.11 8.66
N PHE A 513 -13.07 24.31 8.23
CA PHE A 513 -13.66 25.63 8.04
C PHE A 513 -13.73 26.43 9.35
N ALA A 514 -13.99 25.78 10.49
CA ALA A 514 -13.96 26.40 11.81
C ALA A 514 -12.55 26.94 12.18
N ILE A 515 -11.48 26.23 11.79
CA ILE A 515 -10.08 26.69 11.98
C ILE A 515 -9.80 27.89 11.06
N ILE A 516 -10.16 27.79 9.78
CA ILE A 516 -10.00 28.87 8.78
C ILE A 516 -10.71 30.15 9.23
N LEU A 517 -11.96 30.07 9.70
CA LEU A 517 -12.68 31.23 10.24
C LEU A 517 -11.99 31.87 11.44
N LEU A 518 -11.42 31.08 12.35
CA LEU A 518 -10.70 31.61 13.51
C LEU A 518 -9.41 32.32 13.08
N GLU A 519 -8.66 31.73 12.14
CA GLU A 519 -7.40 32.30 11.66
C GLU A 519 -7.61 33.57 10.82
N LYS A 520 -8.63 33.60 9.93
CA LYS A 520 -9.04 34.80 9.18
C LYS A 520 -9.56 35.93 10.09
N ASN A 521 -10.06 35.62 11.28
CA ASN A 521 -10.44 36.60 12.31
C ASN A 521 -9.27 36.98 13.24
N GLY A 522 -8.03 36.57 12.93
CA GLY A 522 -6.82 36.96 13.66
C GLY A 522 -6.62 36.25 15.00
N VAL A 523 -7.30 35.13 15.25
CA VAL A 523 -7.13 34.36 16.49
C VAL A 523 -5.81 33.59 16.44
N HIS A 524 -4.78 34.12 17.10
CA HIS A 524 -3.49 33.42 17.24
C HIS A 524 -3.51 32.40 18.38
N ASN A 525 -2.85 31.25 18.19
CA ASN A 525 -2.83 30.12 19.12
C ASN A 525 -4.21 29.47 19.36
N ILE A 526 -4.94 29.22 18.25
CA ILE A 526 -6.27 28.60 18.26
C ILE A 526 -6.26 27.33 19.12
N ASN A 527 -7.20 27.19 20.06
CA ASN A 527 -7.31 25.99 20.86
C ASN A 527 -8.53 25.12 20.49
N THR A 528 -8.47 23.85 20.89
CA THR A 528 -9.50 22.83 20.65
C THR A 528 -10.89 23.24 21.15
N GLY A 529 -10.98 24.13 22.15
CA GLY A 529 -12.25 24.68 22.64
C GLY A 529 -12.85 25.73 21.71
N GLU A 530 -12.04 26.63 21.15
CA GLU A 530 -12.48 27.61 20.15
C GLU A 530 -12.96 26.94 18.87
N VAL A 531 -12.19 25.97 18.34
CA VAL A 531 -12.58 25.20 17.15
C VAL A 531 -13.93 24.53 17.38
N PHE A 532 -14.12 23.87 18.54
CA PHE A 532 -15.39 23.23 18.88
C PHE A 532 -16.57 24.21 18.99
N ASN A 533 -16.34 25.42 19.54
CA ASN A 533 -17.38 26.44 19.65
C ASN A 533 -17.81 27.02 18.29
N ILE A 534 -16.89 27.16 17.33
CA ILE A 534 -17.24 27.59 15.97
C ILE A 534 -17.85 26.43 15.18
N TYR A 535 -17.24 25.25 15.19
CA TYR A 535 -17.77 24.01 14.62
C TYR A 535 -19.24 23.77 14.98
N LYS A 536 -19.60 23.90 16.27
CA LYS A 536 -20.98 23.70 16.73
C LYS A 536 -21.97 24.68 16.08
N ARG A 537 -21.58 25.94 15.89
CA ARG A 537 -22.42 26.95 15.22
C ARG A 537 -22.56 26.65 13.72
N LEU A 538 -21.47 26.24 13.07
CA LEU A 538 -21.52 25.86 11.65
C LEU A 538 -22.47 24.68 11.42
N CYS A 539 -22.45 23.67 12.29
CA CYS A 539 -23.41 22.57 12.26
C CYS A 539 -24.86 23.04 12.47
N GLU A 540 -25.10 24.06 13.32
CA GLU A 540 -26.42 24.64 13.57
C GLU A 540 -26.96 25.43 12.36
N GLU A 541 -26.09 26.05 11.54
CA GLU A 541 -26.49 26.79 10.33
C GLU A 541 -26.78 25.85 9.12
N ILE A 542 -26.12 24.68 9.02
CA ILE A 542 -26.31 23.72 7.89
C ILE A 542 -27.16 22.49 8.22
N ASP A 543 -27.87 22.51 9.35
CA ASP A 543 -28.71 21.40 9.87
C ASP A 543 -27.97 20.05 9.91
N ALA A 544 -26.78 20.05 10.55
CA ALA A 544 -25.93 18.87 10.69
C ALA A 544 -25.74 18.43 12.15
N ASP A 545 -25.64 17.12 12.38
CA ASP A 545 -25.40 16.54 13.70
C ASP A 545 -24.11 17.07 14.34
N VAL A 546 -24.22 17.58 15.57
CA VAL A 546 -23.09 18.07 16.36
C VAL A 546 -22.37 16.90 17.04
N LEU A 547 -21.16 16.60 16.59
CA LEU A 547 -20.31 15.58 17.21
C LEU A 547 -19.81 16.01 18.60
N THR A 548 -19.35 15.04 19.40
CA THR A 548 -18.75 15.33 20.71
C THR A 548 -17.42 16.06 20.57
N GLN A 549 -17.07 16.91 21.55
CA GLN A 549 -15.77 17.60 21.59
C GLN A 549 -14.58 16.63 21.54
N ARG A 550 -14.73 15.41 22.07
CA ARG A 550 -13.73 14.35 21.90
C ARG A 550 -13.56 13.98 20.42
N ARG A 551 -14.65 13.63 19.73
CA ARG A 551 -14.56 13.27 18.30
C ARG A 551 -14.02 14.43 17.46
N VAL A 552 -14.35 15.69 17.78
CA VAL A 552 -13.74 16.87 17.12
C VAL A 552 -12.24 16.98 17.42
N THR A 553 -11.77 16.60 18.61
CA THR A 553 -10.32 16.51 18.92
C THR A 553 -9.64 15.40 18.12
N ASP A 554 -10.33 14.28 17.91
CA ASP A 554 -9.87 13.20 17.05
C ASP A 554 -9.79 13.67 15.58
N LEU A 555 -10.83 14.35 15.05
CA LEU A 555 -10.86 14.95 13.70
C LEU A 555 -9.75 16.01 13.49
N ILE A 556 -9.47 16.86 14.49
CA ILE A 556 -8.32 17.78 14.45
C ILE A 556 -7.01 17.01 14.34
N SER A 557 -6.91 15.83 14.95
CA SER A 557 -5.73 14.97 14.87
C SER A 557 -5.65 14.20 13.54
N GLU A 558 -6.78 13.90 12.90
CA GLU A 558 -6.83 13.41 11.52
C GLU A 558 -6.34 14.48 10.52
N LEU A 559 -6.75 15.74 10.68
CA LEU A 559 -6.26 16.88 9.87
C LEU A 559 -4.76 17.20 10.07
N ASP A 560 -4.26 16.96 11.29
CA ASP A 560 -2.86 17.07 11.73
C ASP A 560 -1.99 15.97 11.06
N MET A 561 -2.47 14.73 11.03
CA MET A 561 -1.82 13.62 10.30
C MET A 561 -1.84 13.81 8.77
N LEU A 562 -2.85 14.48 8.23
CA LEU A 562 -2.93 14.84 6.80
C LEU A 562 -2.07 16.07 6.43
N GLY A 563 -1.43 16.73 7.40
CA GLY A 563 -0.57 17.90 7.16
C GLY A 563 -1.30 19.18 6.73
N ILE A 564 -2.63 19.21 6.79
CA ILE A 564 -3.46 20.40 6.49
C ILE A 564 -3.35 21.40 7.66
N VAL A 565 -3.21 20.87 8.87
CA VAL A 565 -3.18 21.56 10.15
C VAL A 565 -1.92 21.13 10.90
N ASN A 566 -1.42 21.97 11.80
CA ASN A 566 -0.39 21.61 12.78
C ASN A 566 -0.96 21.82 14.18
N ALA A 567 -0.99 20.78 15.02
CA ALA A 567 -1.77 20.78 16.26
C ALA A 567 -0.94 20.38 17.50
N VAL A 568 0.03 21.24 17.84
CA VAL A 568 1.04 21.05 18.90
C VAL A 568 0.42 20.95 20.31
N VAL A 569 0.73 19.88 21.05
CA VAL A 569 0.25 19.69 22.44
C VAL A 569 1.09 20.48 23.44
N VAL A 570 0.58 21.62 23.90
CA VAL A 570 1.23 22.47 24.92
C VAL A 570 0.69 22.24 26.33
N SER A 571 1.56 22.42 27.33
CA SER A 571 1.17 22.43 28.75
C SER A 571 0.91 23.86 29.23
N LYS A 572 -0.31 24.12 29.69
CA LYS A 572 -0.69 25.37 30.36
C LYS A 572 -0.63 25.23 31.90
N GLY A 573 0.20 24.30 32.39
CA GLY A 573 0.42 24.07 33.83
C GLY A 573 -0.87 23.69 34.57
N ARG A 574 -1.31 24.54 35.51
CA ARG A 574 -2.54 24.32 36.29
C ARG A 574 -3.83 24.30 35.45
N TYR A 575 -3.78 24.83 34.22
CA TYR A 575 -4.91 24.81 33.28
C TYR A 575 -4.91 23.56 32.37
N GLY A 576 -4.02 22.58 32.62
CA GLY A 576 -3.97 21.31 31.91
C GLY A 576 -3.11 21.35 30.65
N ARG A 577 -3.43 20.49 29.68
CA ARG A 577 -2.81 20.41 28.35
C ARG A 577 -3.87 20.70 27.29
N THR A 578 -3.51 21.43 26.24
CA THR A 578 -4.36 21.68 25.07
C THR A 578 -3.53 21.46 23.80
N LYS A 579 -4.17 21.22 22.66
CA LYS A 579 -3.55 21.50 21.37
C LYS A 579 -3.62 23.02 21.13
N GLU A 580 -2.53 23.61 20.66
CA GLU A 580 -2.51 24.88 19.92
C GLU A 580 -2.47 24.52 18.43
N ILE A 581 -3.25 25.23 17.63
CA ILE A 581 -3.65 24.85 16.27
C ILE A 581 -3.34 26.00 15.33
N SER A 582 -2.79 25.68 14.15
CA SER A 582 -2.59 26.60 13.02
C SER A 582 -2.81 25.88 11.70
N LEU A 583 -3.32 26.58 10.69
CA LEU A 583 -3.30 26.07 9.32
C LEU A 583 -1.86 25.87 8.84
N SER A 584 -1.62 24.86 8.00
CA SER A 584 -0.31 24.59 7.37
C SER A 584 -0.35 24.78 5.85
N VAL A 585 -1.46 25.28 5.32
CA VAL A 585 -1.79 25.37 3.89
C VAL A 585 -2.31 26.77 3.54
N PRO A 586 -2.31 27.17 2.25
CA PRO A 586 -2.89 28.46 1.82
C PRO A 586 -4.37 28.60 2.20
N ILE A 587 -4.73 29.72 2.84
CA ILE A 587 -6.04 29.91 3.47
C ILE A 587 -7.14 30.09 2.41
N ASP A 588 -6.98 31.05 1.50
CA ASP A 588 -8.03 31.50 0.59
C ASP A 588 -8.38 30.41 -0.45
N GLU A 589 -7.37 29.66 -0.93
CA GLU A 589 -7.57 28.53 -1.84
C GLU A 589 -8.23 27.34 -1.14
N THR A 590 -7.84 27.04 0.10
CA THR A 590 -8.48 25.95 0.88
C THR A 590 -9.95 26.29 1.19
N GLU A 591 -10.24 27.55 1.52
CA GLU A 591 -11.59 28.06 1.72
C GLU A 591 -12.42 27.96 0.43
N ALA A 592 -11.86 28.34 -0.73
CA ALA A 592 -12.53 28.22 -2.02
C ALA A 592 -12.89 26.76 -2.38
N VAL A 593 -12.03 25.79 -2.03
CA VAL A 593 -12.36 24.35 -2.19
C VAL A 593 -13.49 23.94 -1.24
N LEU A 594 -13.48 24.38 0.01
CA LEU A 594 -14.53 24.06 0.98
C LEU A 594 -15.88 24.65 0.58
N LEU A 595 -15.92 25.91 0.12
CA LEU A 595 -17.15 26.56 -0.37
C LEU A 595 -17.68 25.96 -1.69
N SER A 596 -16.84 25.25 -2.45
CA SER A 596 -17.30 24.48 -3.62
C SER A 596 -18.07 23.19 -3.27
N ASP A 597 -18.04 22.75 -2.01
CA ASP A 597 -18.89 21.66 -1.53
C ASP A 597 -20.33 22.17 -1.34
N SER A 598 -21.30 21.52 -2.00
CA SER A 598 -22.70 21.95 -1.99
C SER A 598 -23.38 21.85 -0.61
N ARG A 599 -22.73 21.26 0.40
CA ARG A 599 -23.19 21.27 1.79
C ARG A 599 -22.61 22.41 2.64
N LEU A 600 -21.65 23.16 2.10
CA LEU A 600 -20.92 24.21 2.81
C LEU A 600 -21.04 25.58 2.13
N GLY A 601 -21.41 25.64 0.85
CA GLY A 601 -21.66 26.92 0.14
C GLY A 601 -22.70 27.82 0.82
N ASP A 602 -23.73 27.26 1.46
CA ASP A 602 -24.73 28.04 2.21
C ASP A 602 -24.12 28.83 3.39
N ILE A 603 -22.98 28.37 3.94
CA ILE A 603 -22.26 28.99 5.06
C ILE A 603 -21.71 30.38 4.68
N GLU A 604 -21.48 30.69 3.40
CA GLU A 604 -20.95 32.01 3.00
C GLU A 604 -21.84 33.18 3.49
N ASN A 605 -23.15 32.94 3.64
CA ASN A 605 -24.10 33.91 4.18
C ASN A 605 -24.09 33.98 5.71
N ALA A 606 -23.68 32.90 6.38
CA ALA A 606 -23.56 32.80 7.82
C ALA A 606 -22.12 33.09 8.26
N GLN A 607 -21.80 34.37 8.50
CA GLN A 607 -20.59 34.72 9.25
C GLN A 607 -20.86 34.63 10.76
N PRO A 608 -20.51 33.52 11.45
CA PRO A 608 -20.72 33.42 12.89
C PRO A 608 -19.83 34.43 13.60
N PHE A 609 -20.42 35.24 14.49
CA PHE A 609 -19.68 36.30 15.18
C PHE A 609 -18.54 35.73 16.04
N VAL A 610 -17.30 35.79 15.52
CA VAL A 610 -16.10 35.25 16.19
C VAL A 610 -15.74 36.14 17.37
N GLN A 611 -16.25 35.76 18.54
CA GLN A 611 -16.03 36.49 19.78
C GLN A 611 -14.77 35.97 20.46
N ALA A 612 -13.61 36.39 19.93
CA ALA A 612 -12.31 36.13 20.54
C ALA A 612 -12.33 36.54 22.02
N ARG A 613 -11.77 35.70 22.88
CA ARG A 613 -11.49 36.07 24.27
C ARG A 613 -10.02 36.43 24.40
N PHE A 614 -9.76 37.48 25.17
CA PHE A 614 -8.43 38.00 25.51
C PHE A 614 -7.73 38.83 24.41
N ASP A 615 -8.39 39.90 23.96
CA ASP A 615 -7.67 41.18 23.86
C ASP A 615 -7.12 41.53 25.25
N ASN A 616 -5.80 41.75 25.38
CA ASN A 616 -5.19 42.29 26.61
C ASN A 616 -3.76 42.83 26.42
#